data_AF-A0A4R1S7C6-F1
#
_entry.id   AF-A0A4R1S7C6-F1
#
_cell.length_a   1.000
_cell.length_b   1.000
_cell.length_c   1.000
_cell.angle_alpha   90.00
_cell.angle_beta   90.00
_cell.angle_gamma   90.00
#
_symmetry.space_group_name_H-M   'P 1'
#
loop_
_entity.id
_entity.type
_entity.pdbx_description
1 polymer ?
#
loop_
_entity_poly.entity_id
_entity_poly.type
_entity_poly.pdbx_seq_one_letter_code
_entity_poly.pdbx_strand_id
1 'polypeptide(L)' 'MPQIAEKNESTLKQQIAASRARLHRLWNLHGHTSPAVLVASIELDELLNRYQREEKNLDSAD' A
#
# COMPACT_ATOMS: atom_id res chain seq x y z
N MET A 1 18.12 9.30 -24.98
CA MET A 1 16.90 9.43 -24.16
C MET A 1 16.39 8.01 -23.88
N PRO A 2 16.68 7.38 -22.73
CA PRO A 2 16.21 6.02 -22.52
C PRO A 2 14.76 6.01 -21.99
N GLN A 3 13.92 5.36 -22.78
CA GLN A 3 12.93 4.35 -22.36
C GLN A 3 11.87 4.75 -21.31
N ILE A 4 10.80 5.39 -21.79
CA ILE A 4 9.52 5.53 -21.08
C ILE A 4 8.62 4.37 -21.52
N ALA A 5 8.76 3.20 -20.91
CA ALA A 5 7.77 2.12 -21.00
C ALA A 5 8.05 1.00 -19.98
N GLU A 6 8.44 1.33 -18.74
CA GLU A 6 8.36 0.33 -17.67
C GLU A 6 6.92 0.25 -17.20
N LYS A 7 6.23 -0.66 -17.88
CA LYS A 7 4.87 -1.11 -17.70
C LYS A 7 4.65 -1.59 -16.26
N ASN A 8 4.32 -0.65 -15.38
CA ASN A 8 3.36 -0.76 -14.29
C ASN A 8 3.29 -2.10 -13.52
N GLU A 9 4.41 -2.65 -13.08
CA GLU A 9 4.41 -3.51 -11.89
C GLU A 9 4.79 -2.63 -10.72
N SER A 10 3.82 -1.84 -10.24
CA SER A 10 4.00 -1.08 -9.01
C SER A 10 4.29 -2.09 -7.91
N THR A 11 5.56 -2.18 -7.48
CA THR A 11 5.99 -3.13 -6.45
C THR A 11 5.07 -2.96 -5.25
N LEU A 12 4.72 -4.02 -4.55
CA LEU A 12 3.76 -3.97 -3.43
C LEU A 12 4.12 -2.87 -2.41
N LYS A 13 5.43 -2.59 -2.22
CA LYS A 13 5.97 -1.46 -1.46
C LYS A 13 5.49 -0.07 -1.93
N GLN A 14 5.44 0.16 -3.25
CA GLN A 14 4.94 1.42 -3.83
C GLN A 14 3.45 1.58 -3.60
N GLN A 15 2.68 0.48 -3.69
CA GLN A 15 1.24 0.50 -3.40
C GLN A 15 0.99 0.83 -1.92
N ILE A 16 1.78 0.25 -1.00
CA ILE A 16 1.75 0.59 0.43
C ILE A 16 2.08 2.07 0.67
N ALA A 17 3.11 2.60 0.00
CA ALA A 17 3.50 4.00 0.12
C ALA A 17 2.40 4.95 -0.37
N ALA A 18 1.78 4.64 -1.52
CA ALA A 18 0.67 5.41 -2.06
C ALA A 18 -0.57 5.36 -1.15
N SER A 19 -0.94 4.18 -0.65
CA SER A 19 -2.06 4.02 0.29
C SER A 19 -1.81 4.75 1.62
N ARG A 20 -0.58 4.74 2.15
CA ARG A 20 -0.21 5.56 3.32
C ARG A 20 -0.37 7.05 3.08
N ALA A 21 0.10 7.55 1.93
CA ALA A 21 -0.04 8.96 1.58
C ALA A 21 -1.52 9.37 1.46
N ARG A 22 -2.35 8.50 0.86
CA ARG A 22 -3.80 8.70 0.75
C ARG A 22 -4.47 8.72 2.13
N LEU A 23 -4.14 7.76 3.00
CA LEU A 23 -4.65 7.71 4.36
C LEU A 23 -4.32 8.99 5.12
N HIS A 24 -3.07 9.43 5.07
CA HIS A 24 -2.62 10.64 5.76
C HIS A 24 -3.35 11.88 5.24
N ARG A 25 -3.58 11.99 3.93
CA ARG A 25 -4.37 13.08 3.36
C ARG A 25 -5.82 13.07 3.84
N LEU A 26 -6.46 11.90 3.84
CA LEU A 26 -7.84 11.74 4.30
C LEU A 26 -7.98 12.02 5.80
N TRP A 27 -7.00 11.59 6.60
CA TRP A 27 -6.94 11.88 8.04
C TRP A 27 -6.86 13.38 8.31
N ASN A 28 -6.00 14.09 7.60
CA ASN A 28 -5.88 15.54 7.72
C ASN A 28 -7.13 16.29 7.25
N LEU A 29 -7.83 15.76 6.24
CA LEU A 29 -9.00 16.42 5.65
C LEU A 29 -10.30 16.17 6.43
N HIS A 30 -10.50 14.94 6.92
CA HIS A 30 -11.78 14.51 7.49
C HIS A 30 -11.70 14.05 8.95
N GLY A 31 -10.50 13.92 9.52
CA GLY A 31 -10.29 13.34 10.84
C GLY A 31 -10.36 11.81 10.84
N HIS A 32 -9.95 11.23 11.96
CA HIS A 32 -9.72 9.79 12.11
C HIS A 32 -10.99 8.92 12.13
N THR A 33 -12.16 9.50 12.36
CA THR A 33 -13.46 8.81 12.40
C THR A 33 -14.21 8.81 11.08
N SER A 34 -13.66 9.47 10.04
CA SER A 34 -14.33 9.51 8.75
C SER A 34 -14.40 8.10 8.12
N PRO A 35 -15.56 7.70 7.57
CA PRO A 35 -15.70 6.43 6.85
C PRO A 35 -14.65 6.27 5.74
N ALA A 36 -14.25 7.37 5.10
CA ALA A 36 -13.21 7.36 4.07
C ALA A 36 -11.83 6.99 4.63
N VAL A 37 -11.51 7.41 5.86
CA VAL A 37 -10.25 7.05 6.54
C VAL A 37 -10.30 5.58 6.97
N LEU A 38 -11.45 5.10 7.45
CA LEU A 38 -11.62 3.68 7.79
C LEU A 38 -11.43 2.77 6.57
N VAL A 39 -12.08 3.08 5.45
CA VAL A 39 -11.92 2.32 4.20
C VAL A 39 -10.46 2.34 3.73
N ALA A 40 -9.81 3.51 3.73
CA ALA A 40 -8.40 3.61 3.34
C ALA A 40 -7.46 2.87 4.32
N SER A 41 -7.85 2.73 5.59
CA SER A 41 -7.07 1.97 6.59
C SER A 41 -7.15 0.47 6.31
N ILE A 42 -8.35 -0.02 5.97
CA ILE A 42 -8.57 -1.44 5.61
C ILE A 42 -7.80 -1.79 4.34
N GLU A 43 -7.86 -0.95 3.30
CA GLU A 43 -7.09 -1.16 2.06
C GLU A 43 -5.58 -1.21 2.30
N LEU A 44 -5.06 -0.37 3.22
CA LEU A 44 -3.65 -0.40 3.60
C LEU A 44 -3.29 -1.70 4.36
N ASP A 45 -4.16 -2.16 5.26
CA ASP A 45 -3.94 -3.38 6.02
C ASP A 45 -3.88 -4.63 5.11
N GLU A 46 -4.77 -4.71 4.11
CA GLU A 46 -4.73 -5.79 3.12
C GLU A 46 -3.42 -5.83 2.33
N LEU A 47 -2.90 -4.65 1.94
CA LEU A 47 -1.61 -4.54 1.25
C LEU A 47 -0.44 -4.97 2.14
N LEU A 48 -0.46 -4.59 3.42
CA LEU A 48 0.54 -5.00 4.41
C LEU A 48 0.49 -6.51 4.66
N ASN A 49 -0.70 -7.09 4.79
CA ASN A 49 -0.89 -8.52 4.95
C ASN A 49 -0.37 -9.31 3.74
N ARG A 50 -0.59 -8.81 2.52
CA ARG A 50 0.00 -9.41 1.31
C ARG A 50 1.53 -9.34 1.33
N TYR A 51 2.08 -8.18 1.72
CA TYR A 51 3.53 -7.99 1.78
C TYR A 51 4.18 -8.93 2.80
N GLN A 52 3.58 -9.05 3.97
CA GLN A 52 4.07 -9.93 5.01
C GLN A 52 3.97 -11.42 4.61
N ARG A 53 2.94 -11.80 3.85
CA ARG A 53 2.84 -13.17 3.31
C ARG A 53 3.90 -13.45 2.26
N GLU A 54 4.18 -12.49 1.38
CA GLU A 54 5.24 -12.60 0.37
C GLU A 54 6.63 -12.72 1.02
N GLU A 55 6.92 -11.94 2.08
CA GLU A 55 8.19 -12.08 2.80
C GLU A 55 8.29 -13.39 3.59
N LYS A 56 7.22 -13.84 4.25
CA LYS A 56 7.22 -15.13 4.96
C LYS A 56 7.40 -16.35 4.04
N ASN A 57 6.89 -16.27 2.81
CA ASN A 57 7.08 -17.34 1.83
C ASN A 57 8.51 -17.38 1.29
N LEU A 58 9.24 -16.26 1.31
CA LEU A 58 10.65 -16.19 0.95
C LEU A 58 11.54 -16.89 2.00
N ASP A 59 11.21 -16.75 3.28
CA ASP A 59 11.95 -17.36 4.41
C ASP A 59 11.71 -18.88 4.58
N SER A 60 10.69 -19.44 3.94
CA SER A 60 10.30 -20.86 4.11
C SER A 60 10.86 -21.78 3.01
N ALA A 61 11.74 -21.26 2.15
CA ALA A 61 12.32 -21.95 0.99
C ALA A 61 13.80 -22.33 1.18
N ASP A 62 14.23 -22.58 2.43
CA ASP A 62 15.57 -23.08 2.79
C ASP A 62 15.52 -24.54 3.27
#